data_AF-A0A6G0TQ93-F1
#
_entry.id   AF-A0A6G0TQ93-F1
#
_cell.length_a   1.000
_cell.length_b   1.000
_cell.length_c   1.000
_cell.angle_alpha   90.00
_cell.angle_beta   90.00
_cell.angle_gamma   90.00
#
_symmetry.space_group_name_H-M   'P 1'
#
loop_
_entity.id
_entity.type
_entity.pdbx_description
1 polymer ?
#
loop_
_entity_poly.entity_id
_entity_poly.type
_entity_poly.pdbx_seq_one_letter_code
_entity_poly.pdbx_strand_id
1 'polypeptide(L)'
;MNSTTELDFLPGFSFEGFPNRDSTRYAKLYGIAAEVQTMLRGTIRYKGFSEMMMILQKLRLIDSKDHAVLHPNGPDITWCQLICTLLEINDTDMFYENLLSKVADKIGPSVLDKVMDLGLLTEEPVLKLGSPLDTFSQFIASKLSLNKDERDLVVLYHDIGVLWPGNRYEKKLVTLVSYGETNGYTAMAKTVGIPTAIAATMVLQGEIQAKGMVLPFTPDIYRPMLTRLRLEGISAQTTNVRS
;
A
#
# COMPACT_ATOMS: atom_id res chain seq x y z
N MET A 1 3.81 -1.22 -12.43
CA MET A 1 4.92 -1.05 -11.47
C MET A 1 6.25 -0.64 -12.11
N ASN A 2 6.33 -0.52 -13.45
CA ASN A 2 7.57 -0.11 -14.13
C ASN A 2 8.02 1.34 -13.83
N SER A 3 7.20 2.13 -13.15
CA SER A 3 7.46 3.51 -12.76
C SER A 3 7.77 3.65 -11.27
N THR A 4 8.25 2.57 -10.63
CA THR A 4 8.61 2.58 -9.22
C THR A 4 9.96 3.27 -9.05
N THR A 5 10.08 4.15 -8.06
CA THR A 5 11.30 4.92 -7.77
C THR A 5 11.73 4.72 -6.33
N GLU A 6 13.03 4.74 -6.08
CA GLU A 6 13.57 4.77 -4.71
C GLU A 6 13.20 6.09 -4.02
N LEU A 7 12.95 6.03 -2.70
CA LEU A 7 12.56 7.16 -1.88
C LEU A 7 13.50 7.25 -0.67
N ASP A 8 14.30 8.32 -0.60
CA ASP A 8 15.39 8.51 0.34
C ASP A 8 15.13 9.63 1.38
N PHE A 9 13.91 10.15 1.43
CA PHE A 9 13.55 11.30 2.29
C PHE A 9 13.55 10.99 3.80
N LEU A 10 13.64 9.72 4.21
CA LEU A 10 13.79 9.28 5.60
C LEU A 10 14.99 8.33 5.72
N PRO A 11 16.17 8.85 6.12
CA PRO A 11 17.35 8.03 6.36
C PRO A 11 17.06 6.91 7.37
N GLY A 12 17.54 5.70 7.08
CA GLY A 12 17.29 4.50 7.89
C GLY A 12 16.12 3.64 7.41
N PHE A 13 15.32 4.12 6.46
CA PHE A 13 14.31 3.31 5.77
C PHE A 13 14.71 3.05 4.32
N SER A 14 14.39 1.86 3.81
CA SER A 14 14.56 1.51 2.39
C SER A 14 13.19 1.52 1.72
N PHE A 15 12.77 2.71 1.25
CA PHE A 15 11.47 2.89 0.62
C PHE A 15 11.55 2.93 -0.89
N GLU A 16 10.45 2.51 -1.51
CA GLU A 16 10.13 2.70 -2.91
C GLU A 16 8.73 3.32 -3.03
N GLY A 17 8.49 4.03 -4.12
CA GLY A 17 7.24 4.72 -4.37
C GLY A 17 6.78 4.59 -5.81
N PHE A 18 5.47 4.60 -5.99
CA PHE A 18 4.85 4.64 -7.31
C PHE A 18 3.63 5.57 -7.32
N PRO A 19 3.30 6.19 -8.47
CA PRO A 19 2.18 7.11 -8.59
C PRO A 19 0.83 6.41 -8.33
N ASN A 20 -0.08 7.14 -7.67
CA ASN A 20 -1.47 6.73 -7.51
C ASN A 20 -2.28 7.23 -8.70
N ARG A 21 -3.03 6.31 -9.33
CA ARG A 21 -3.99 6.52 -10.44
C ARG A 21 -3.95 7.93 -11.05
N ASP A 22 -4.79 8.84 -10.55
CA ASP A 22 -4.90 10.20 -11.06
C ASP A 22 -4.65 11.23 -9.94
N SER A 23 -3.57 11.99 -10.11
CA SER A 23 -3.15 13.08 -9.22
C SER A 23 -3.63 14.47 -9.69
N THR A 24 -4.06 14.61 -10.94
CA THR A 24 -4.36 15.91 -11.55
C THR A 24 -5.56 16.60 -10.91
N ARG A 25 -6.53 15.81 -10.42
CA ARG A 25 -7.71 16.31 -9.71
C ARG A 25 -7.37 17.19 -8.49
N TYR A 26 -6.26 16.91 -7.82
CA TYR A 26 -5.91 17.57 -6.57
C TYR A 26 -5.50 19.04 -6.76
N ALA A 27 -4.99 19.39 -7.94
CA ALA A 27 -4.67 20.77 -8.26
C ALA A 27 -5.90 21.69 -8.14
N LYS A 28 -7.07 21.20 -8.61
CA LYS A 28 -8.35 21.91 -8.47
C LYS A 28 -8.85 21.90 -7.02
N LEU A 29 -8.79 20.74 -6.35
CA LEU A 29 -9.27 20.60 -4.96
C LEU A 29 -8.50 21.48 -3.98
N TYR A 30 -7.20 21.69 -4.22
CA TYR A 30 -6.34 22.52 -3.37
C TYR A 30 -6.29 23.99 -3.82
N GLY A 31 -7.00 24.36 -4.89
CA GLY A 31 -7.04 25.74 -5.37
C GLY A 31 -5.74 26.24 -6.02
N ILE A 32 -4.88 25.34 -6.50
CA ILE A 32 -3.55 25.65 -7.07
C ILE A 32 -3.46 25.34 -8.57
N ALA A 33 -4.57 25.02 -9.22
CA ALA A 33 -4.59 24.58 -10.62
C ALA A 33 -4.03 25.58 -11.63
N ALA A 34 -4.07 26.88 -11.32
CA ALA A 34 -3.53 27.92 -12.20
C ALA A 34 -2.00 28.06 -12.11
N GLU A 35 -1.37 27.54 -11.05
CA GLU A 35 0.01 27.84 -10.69
C GLU A 35 0.90 26.60 -10.62
N VAL A 36 0.32 25.45 -10.26
CA VAL A 36 1.08 24.22 -10.04
C VAL A 36 1.59 23.65 -11.36
N GLN A 37 2.90 23.46 -11.46
CA GLN A 37 3.54 22.82 -12.62
C GLN A 37 3.55 21.30 -12.50
N THR A 38 3.73 20.79 -11.28
CA THR A 38 3.85 19.35 -11.00
C THR A 38 2.93 18.97 -9.86
N MET A 39 2.01 18.03 -10.11
CA MET A 39 1.12 17.47 -9.09
C MET A 39 1.18 15.96 -9.08
N LEU A 40 1.75 15.39 -8.02
CA LEU A 40 1.93 13.96 -7.86
C LEU A 40 1.48 13.51 -6.48
N ARG A 41 0.72 12.42 -6.45
CA ARG A 41 0.45 11.64 -5.24
C ARG A 41 0.84 10.19 -5.51
N GLY A 42 1.59 9.60 -4.59
CA GLY A 42 2.04 8.22 -4.69
C GLY A 42 1.70 7.39 -3.48
N THR A 43 2.06 6.12 -3.54
CA THR A 43 2.05 5.18 -2.41
C THR A 43 3.49 4.79 -2.10
N ILE A 44 3.82 4.72 -0.80
CA ILE A 44 5.11 4.31 -0.28
C ILE A 44 5.05 2.82 0.10
N ARG A 45 6.09 2.07 -0.23
CA ARG A 45 6.30 0.67 0.15
C ARG A 45 7.76 0.45 0.53
N TYR A 46 8.04 -0.65 1.20
CA TYR A 46 9.43 -1.10 1.34
C TYR A 46 9.96 -1.62 0.00
N LYS A 47 11.26 -1.38 -0.24
CA LYS A 47 11.94 -1.79 -1.48
C LYS A 47 11.77 -3.30 -1.71
N GLY A 48 11.44 -3.67 -2.95
CA GLY A 48 11.19 -5.06 -3.36
C GLY A 48 9.71 -5.45 -3.40
N PHE A 49 8.80 -4.64 -2.82
CA PHE A 49 7.36 -4.89 -2.90
C PHE A 49 6.86 -4.92 -4.35
N SER A 50 7.22 -3.94 -5.16
CA SER A 50 6.76 -3.83 -6.54
C SER A 50 7.32 -4.93 -7.43
N GLU A 51 8.54 -5.38 -7.16
CA GLU A 51 9.09 -6.58 -7.81
C GLU A 51 8.27 -7.82 -7.47
N MET A 52 7.95 -8.03 -6.19
CA MET A 52 7.12 -9.15 -5.76
C MET A 52 5.74 -9.14 -6.40
N MET A 53 5.11 -7.97 -6.48
CA MET A 53 3.80 -7.83 -7.14
C MET A 53 3.86 -8.11 -8.65
N MET A 54 4.96 -7.80 -9.34
CA MET A 54 5.17 -8.21 -10.74
C MET A 54 5.35 -9.73 -10.87
N ILE A 55 6.03 -10.37 -9.91
CA ILE A 55 6.17 -11.84 -9.87
C ILE A 55 4.81 -12.50 -9.69
N LEU A 56 4.00 -12.01 -8.74
CA LEU A 56 2.63 -12.49 -8.50
C LEU A 56 1.73 -12.33 -9.74
N GLN A 57 1.95 -11.27 -10.53
CA GLN A 57 1.30 -11.11 -11.82
C GLN A 57 1.73 -12.18 -12.84
N LYS A 58 3.03 -12.48 -12.94
CA LYS A 58 3.52 -13.55 -13.82
C LYS A 58 2.99 -14.93 -13.42
N LEU A 59 2.83 -15.16 -12.11
CA LEU A 59 2.19 -16.35 -11.55
C LEU A 59 0.66 -16.39 -11.75
N ARG A 60 0.06 -15.33 -12.28
CA ARG A 60 -1.39 -15.16 -12.47
C ARG A 60 -2.21 -15.22 -11.16
N LEU A 61 -1.58 -14.94 -10.02
CA LEU A 61 -2.23 -14.98 -8.69
C LEU A 61 -3.09 -13.74 -8.39
N ILE A 62 -3.03 -12.72 -9.24
CA ILE A 62 -3.82 -11.48 -9.08
C ILE A 62 -4.99 -11.38 -10.07
N ASP A 63 -5.34 -12.49 -10.74
CA ASP A 63 -6.54 -12.55 -11.59
C ASP A 63 -7.79 -12.72 -10.70
N SER A 64 -8.78 -11.86 -10.92
CA SER A 64 -10.06 -11.88 -10.20
C SER A 64 -11.12 -12.75 -10.88
N LYS A 65 -10.81 -13.37 -12.01
CA LYS A 65 -11.74 -14.28 -12.70
C LYS A 65 -11.75 -15.64 -12.02
N ASP A 66 -12.93 -16.24 -11.97
CA ASP A 66 -13.09 -17.62 -11.51
C ASP A 66 -12.24 -18.59 -12.35
N HIS A 67 -11.62 -19.54 -11.67
CA HIS A 67 -10.83 -20.59 -12.29
C HIS A 67 -11.35 -21.97 -11.86
N ALA A 68 -11.55 -22.88 -12.80
CA ALA A 68 -12.17 -24.19 -12.53
C ALA A 68 -11.47 -25.00 -11.44
N VAL A 69 -10.12 -24.97 -11.41
CA VAL A 69 -9.31 -25.65 -10.37
C VAL A 69 -9.56 -25.12 -8.95
N LEU A 70 -10.05 -23.88 -8.84
CA LEU A 70 -10.35 -23.20 -7.57
C LEU A 70 -11.84 -23.24 -7.22
N HIS A 71 -12.62 -24.09 -7.87
CA HIS A 71 -14.02 -24.30 -7.50
C HIS A 71 -14.08 -24.92 -6.08
N PRO A 72 -14.87 -24.35 -5.14
CA PRO A 72 -14.92 -24.85 -3.75
C PRO A 72 -15.24 -26.33 -3.63
N ASN A 73 -16.14 -26.85 -4.47
CA ASN A 73 -16.53 -28.27 -4.50
C ASN A 73 -15.64 -29.17 -5.37
N GLY A 74 -14.56 -28.64 -5.95
CA GLY A 74 -13.60 -29.45 -6.73
C GLY A 74 -12.77 -30.39 -5.85
N PRO A 75 -11.87 -31.20 -6.44
CA PRO A 75 -10.88 -31.96 -5.67
C PRO A 75 -9.93 -31.02 -4.92
N ASP A 76 -9.38 -31.49 -3.81
CA ASP A 76 -8.35 -30.75 -3.07
C ASP A 76 -7.05 -30.70 -3.88
N ILE A 77 -6.38 -29.55 -3.80
CA ILE A 77 -5.11 -29.30 -4.49
C ILE A 77 -4.12 -28.63 -3.54
N THR A 78 -2.84 -28.80 -3.82
CA THR A 78 -1.76 -28.12 -3.10
C THR A 78 -1.34 -26.82 -3.80
N TRP A 79 -0.62 -25.95 -3.10
CA TRP A 79 -0.09 -24.71 -3.69
C TRP A 79 0.82 -24.99 -4.88
N CYS A 80 1.67 -26.00 -4.77
CA CYS A 80 2.49 -26.51 -5.85
C CYS A 80 1.66 -26.84 -7.10
N GLN A 81 0.59 -27.62 -6.94
CA GLN A 81 -0.32 -28.01 -8.03
C GLN A 81 -1.07 -26.80 -8.62
N LEU A 82 -1.49 -25.85 -7.78
CA LEU A 82 -2.13 -24.62 -8.24
C LEU A 82 -1.19 -23.80 -9.11
N ILE A 83 0.06 -23.57 -8.69
CA ILE A 83 1.03 -22.82 -9.48
C ILE A 83 1.33 -23.52 -10.80
N CYS A 84 1.51 -24.84 -10.80
CA CYS A 84 1.68 -25.62 -12.03
C CYS A 84 0.51 -25.40 -12.99
N THR A 85 -0.71 -25.46 -12.46
CA THR A 85 -1.94 -25.27 -13.24
C THR A 85 -2.02 -23.87 -13.84
N LEU A 86 -1.78 -22.83 -13.03
CA LEU A 86 -1.84 -21.44 -13.49
C LEU A 86 -0.77 -21.10 -14.54
N LEU A 87 0.40 -21.75 -14.45
CA LEU A 87 1.51 -21.61 -15.39
C LEU A 87 1.44 -22.57 -16.59
N GLU A 88 0.40 -23.41 -16.69
CA GLU A 88 0.20 -24.40 -17.75
C GLU A 88 1.37 -25.41 -17.85
N ILE A 89 1.87 -25.86 -16.69
CA ILE A 89 2.92 -26.88 -16.57
C ILE A 89 2.25 -28.26 -16.49
N ASN A 90 2.25 -28.99 -17.60
CA ASN A 90 1.46 -30.22 -17.79
C ASN A 90 2.10 -31.51 -17.24
N ASP A 91 3.12 -31.42 -16.38
CA ASP A 91 3.96 -32.56 -15.98
C ASP A 91 4.17 -32.53 -14.45
N THR A 92 3.20 -33.08 -13.72
CA THR A 92 3.16 -33.08 -12.26
C THR A 92 3.93 -34.25 -11.63
N ASP A 93 4.24 -35.30 -12.38
CA ASP A 93 5.02 -36.47 -11.92
C ASP A 93 6.54 -36.26 -12.04
N MET A 94 6.95 -35.01 -12.19
CA MET A 94 8.32 -34.63 -12.43
C MET A 94 9.06 -34.39 -11.11
N PHE A 95 10.35 -34.78 -11.05
CA PHE A 95 11.20 -34.47 -9.90
C PHE A 95 11.12 -32.97 -9.53
N TYR A 96 11.05 -32.69 -8.23
CA TYR A 96 10.86 -31.33 -7.70
C TYR A 96 11.87 -30.32 -8.27
N GLU A 97 13.13 -30.72 -8.48
CA GLU A 97 14.17 -29.86 -9.08
C GLU A 97 13.81 -29.41 -10.50
N ASN A 98 13.25 -30.30 -11.33
CA ASN A 98 12.84 -29.92 -12.67
C ASN A 98 11.61 -29.00 -12.64
N LEU A 99 10.74 -29.16 -11.64
CA LEU A 99 9.59 -28.27 -11.46
C LEU A 99 10.08 -26.85 -11.15
N LEU A 100 11.02 -26.74 -10.22
CA LEU A 100 11.65 -25.46 -9.89
C LEU A 100 12.26 -24.80 -11.12
N SER A 101 12.94 -25.57 -11.98
CA SER A 101 13.46 -25.06 -13.26
C SER A 101 12.34 -24.54 -14.17
N LYS A 102 11.26 -25.31 -14.37
CA LYS A 102 10.14 -24.87 -15.23
C LYS A 102 9.44 -23.62 -14.69
N VAL A 103 9.30 -23.50 -13.37
CA VAL A 103 8.75 -22.30 -12.74
C VAL A 103 9.70 -21.12 -12.94
N ALA A 104 11.00 -21.30 -12.67
CA ALA A 104 12.03 -20.29 -12.88
C ALA A 104 12.07 -19.77 -14.32
N ASP A 105 11.87 -20.62 -15.32
CA ASP A 105 11.79 -20.20 -16.73
C ASP A 105 10.61 -19.24 -16.99
N LYS A 106 9.51 -19.38 -16.25
CA LYS A 106 8.31 -18.52 -16.41
C LYS A 106 8.44 -17.20 -15.67
N ILE A 107 9.01 -17.19 -14.46
CA ILE A 107 9.05 -16.00 -13.60
C ILE A 107 10.40 -15.27 -13.57
N GLY A 108 11.47 -15.99 -13.88
CA GLY A 108 12.88 -15.59 -13.76
C GLY A 108 13.59 -16.39 -12.64
N PRO A 109 14.83 -16.88 -12.84
CA PRO A 109 15.52 -17.68 -11.83
C PRO A 109 15.90 -16.88 -10.58
N SER A 110 16.20 -15.59 -10.71
CA SER A 110 16.63 -14.72 -9.60
C SER A 110 15.52 -14.44 -8.56
N VAL A 111 14.29 -14.85 -8.83
CA VAL A 111 13.12 -14.57 -7.99
C VAL A 111 12.46 -15.83 -7.46
N LEU A 112 12.96 -17.01 -7.84
CA LEU A 112 12.40 -18.30 -7.44
C LEU A 112 12.41 -18.47 -5.92
N ASP A 113 13.52 -18.13 -5.27
CA ASP A 113 13.66 -18.23 -3.81
C ASP A 113 12.57 -17.45 -3.08
N LYS A 114 12.20 -16.26 -3.58
CA LYS A 114 11.14 -15.42 -2.98
C LYS A 114 9.75 -16.08 -3.07
N VAL A 115 9.49 -16.81 -4.16
CA VAL A 115 8.24 -17.56 -4.35
C VAL A 115 8.19 -18.77 -3.43
N MET A 116 9.33 -19.44 -3.25
CA MET A 116 9.47 -20.55 -2.31
C MET A 116 9.31 -20.08 -0.87
N ASP A 117 9.95 -18.98 -0.48
CA ASP A 117 9.87 -18.39 0.87
C ASP A 117 8.44 -17.98 1.23
N LEU A 118 7.65 -17.51 0.25
CA LEU A 118 6.24 -17.20 0.45
C LEU A 118 5.36 -18.46 0.63
N GLY A 119 5.90 -19.66 0.38
CA GLY A 119 5.21 -20.94 0.53
C GLY A 119 4.37 -21.35 -0.67
N LEU A 120 4.55 -20.71 -1.84
CA LEU A 120 3.72 -20.94 -3.03
C LEU A 120 4.05 -22.24 -3.78
N LEU A 121 5.17 -22.90 -3.46
CA LEU A 121 5.60 -24.16 -4.08
C LEU A 121 5.66 -25.29 -3.05
N THR A 122 4.67 -25.33 -2.16
CA THR A 122 4.56 -26.33 -1.08
C THR A 122 3.42 -27.29 -1.32
N GLU A 123 3.44 -28.42 -0.61
CA GLU A 123 2.31 -29.37 -0.56
C GLU A 123 1.21 -28.95 0.44
N GLU A 124 1.24 -27.71 0.95
CA GLU A 124 0.15 -27.19 1.77
C GLU A 124 -1.15 -27.12 0.96
N PRO A 125 -2.30 -27.54 1.52
CA PRO A 125 -3.57 -27.51 0.81
C PRO A 125 -4.03 -26.06 0.55
N VAL A 126 -4.66 -25.86 -0.60
CA VAL A 126 -5.21 -24.56 -1.01
C VAL A 126 -6.64 -24.40 -0.48
N LEU A 127 -6.90 -23.27 0.20
CA LEU A 127 -8.27 -22.84 0.47
C LEU A 127 -8.87 -22.20 -0.78
N LYS A 128 -9.71 -22.95 -1.49
CA LYS A 128 -10.31 -22.55 -2.77
C LYS A 128 -11.44 -21.54 -2.60
N LEU A 129 -11.26 -20.33 -3.15
CA LEU A 129 -12.23 -19.24 -3.09
C LEU A 129 -12.69 -18.76 -4.48
N GLY A 130 -12.73 -19.66 -5.47
CA GLY A 130 -13.23 -19.38 -6.82
C GLY A 130 -12.19 -18.73 -7.74
N SER A 131 -11.60 -17.61 -7.32
CA SER A 131 -10.59 -16.89 -8.10
C SER A 131 -9.17 -17.04 -7.52
N PRO A 132 -8.11 -16.93 -8.35
CA PRO A 132 -6.74 -16.86 -7.86
C PRO A 132 -6.51 -15.71 -6.87
N LEU A 133 -7.06 -14.53 -7.16
CA LEU A 133 -6.92 -13.35 -6.31
C LEU A 133 -7.52 -13.57 -4.92
N ASP A 134 -8.74 -14.11 -4.81
CA ASP A 134 -9.38 -14.32 -3.50
C ASP A 134 -8.66 -15.41 -2.71
N THR A 135 -8.34 -16.52 -3.38
CA THR A 135 -7.61 -17.65 -2.80
C THR A 135 -6.24 -17.21 -2.27
N PHE A 136 -5.47 -16.47 -3.06
CA PHE A 136 -4.17 -15.94 -2.68
C PHE A 136 -4.28 -14.86 -1.58
N SER A 137 -5.28 -13.99 -1.65
CA SER A 137 -5.50 -12.94 -0.63
C SER A 137 -5.73 -13.56 0.76
N GLN A 138 -6.53 -14.62 0.83
CA GLN A 138 -6.76 -15.35 2.07
C GLN A 138 -5.50 -16.05 2.58
N PHE A 139 -4.70 -16.63 1.68
CA PHE A 139 -3.43 -17.25 2.02
C PHE A 139 -2.45 -16.25 2.62
N ILE A 140 -2.18 -15.13 1.94
CA ILE A 140 -1.26 -14.12 2.48
C ILE A 140 -1.79 -13.46 3.75
N ALA A 141 -3.11 -13.31 3.91
CA ALA A 141 -3.67 -12.82 5.16
C ALA A 141 -3.33 -13.76 6.32
N SER A 142 -3.35 -15.08 6.12
CA SER A 142 -2.97 -16.03 7.15
C SER A 142 -1.47 -16.04 7.48
N LYS A 143 -0.60 -15.71 6.50
CA LYS A 143 0.86 -15.79 6.64
C LYS A 143 1.52 -14.46 7.04
N LEU A 144 0.96 -13.32 6.60
CA LEU A 144 1.56 -11.98 6.70
C LEU A 144 0.69 -11.00 7.51
N SER A 145 -0.18 -11.51 8.37
CA SER A 145 -0.90 -10.69 9.35
C SER A 145 0.03 -10.23 10.48
N LEU A 146 -0.28 -9.08 11.06
CA LEU A 146 0.43 -8.57 12.23
C LEU A 146 0.19 -9.49 13.43
N ASN A 147 1.28 -9.96 14.03
CA ASN A 147 1.25 -10.69 15.29
C ASN A 147 1.00 -9.74 16.48
N LYS A 148 0.60 -10.30 17.62
CA LYS A 148 0.29 -9.53 18.84
C LYS A 148 1.46 -8.65 19.31
N ASP A 149 2.70 -9.11 19.12
CA ASP A 149 3.89 -8.41 19.59
C ASP A 149 4.53 -7.49 18.52
N GLU A 150 3.90 -7.39 17.34
CA GLU A 150 4.37 -6.57 16.22
C GLU A 150 3.72 -5.17 16.23
N ARG A 151 4.28 -4.27 15.43
CA ARG A 151 3.80 -2.89 15.27
C ARG A 151 3.72 -2.53 13.80
N ASP A 152 2.68 -1.82 13.42
CA ASP A 152 2.58 -1.21 12.09
C ASP A 152 3.22 0.19 12.05
N LEU A 153 3.33 0.72 10.84
CA LEU A 153 3.94 2.00 10.55
C LEU A 153 3.11 2.74 9.50
N VAL A 154 2.82 4.01 9.79
CA VAL A 154 2.27 4.96 8.82
C VAL A 154 3.30 6.04 8.55
N VAL A 155 3.67 6.19 7.27
CA VAL A 155 4.52 7.29 6.79
C VAL A 155 3.73 8.11 5.78
N LEU A 156 3.66 9.42 6.01
CA LEU A 156 3.13 10.40 5.07
C LEU A 156 4.20 11.46 4.83
N TYR A 157 4.46 11.76 3.57
CA TYR A 157 5.45 12.73 3.15
C TYR A 157 4.85 13.69 2.12
N HIS A 158 5.07 14.98 2.32
CA HIS A 158 4.78 16.03 1.36
C HIS A 158 6.06 16.77 1.00
N ASP A 159 6.28 16.93 -0.30
CA ASP A 159 7.33 17.74 -0.89
C ASP A 159 6.66 18.89 -1.65
N ILE A 160 6.79 20.11 -1.12
CA ILE A 160 6.10 21.29 -1.63
C ILE A 160 7.12 22.32 -2.08
N GLY A 161 7.23 22.52 -3.39
CA GLY A 161 8.00 23.63 -3.98
C GLY A 161 7.18 24.92 -4.01
N VAL A 162 7.75 26.01 -3.49
CA VAL A 162 7.12 27.33 -3.45
C VAL A 162 8.02 28.34 -4.16
N LEU A 163 7.49 28.99 -5.19
CA LEU A 163 8.13 30.13 -5.84
C LEU A 163 7.57 31.43 -5.29
N TRP A 164 8.37 32.16 -4.53
CA TRP A 164 8.01 33.45 -3.97
C TRP A 164 8.25 34.60 -4.99
N PRO A 165 7.58 35.75 -4.82
CA PRO A 165 7.92 36.96 -5.56
C PRO A 165 9.42 37.29 -5.46
N GLY A 166 10.01 37.77 -6.55
CA GLY A 166 11.46 37.97 -6.64
C GLY A 166 12.25 36.70 -6.97
N ASN A 167 11.60 35.67 -7.51
CA ASN A 167 12.20 34.41 -7.97
C ASN A 167 12.92 33.61 -6.88
N ARG A 168 12.53 33.80 -5.62
CA ARG A 168 13.07 33.03 -4.50
C ARG A 168 12.33 31.71 -4.39
N TYR A 169 13.06 30.60 -4.51
CA TYR A 169 12.50 29.27 -4.36
C TYR A 169 12.69 28.76 -2.93
N GLU A 170 11.67 28.08 -2.39
CA GLU A 170 11.71 27.40 -1.11
C GLU A 170 11.09 26.02 -1.25
N LYS A 171 11.72 25.02 -0.63
CA LYS A 171 11.18 23.67 -0.56
C LYS A 171 10.70 23.40 0.86
N LYS A 172 9.41 23.09 1.02
CA LYS A 172 8.79 22.77 2.30
C LYS A 172 8.46 21.29 2.36
N LEU A 173 9.09 20.60 3.29
CA LEU A 173 8.90 19.18 3.53
C LEU A 173 8.01 18.98 4.75
N VAL A 174 6.98 18.15 4.63
CA VAL A 174 6.11 17.79 5.75
C VAL A 174 6.09 16.27 5.90
N THR A 175 6.52 15.78 7.05
CA THR A 175 6.68 14.35 7.30
C THR A 175 5.91 13.95 8.55
N LEU A 176 5.05 12.95 8.43
CA LEU A 176 4.40 12.27 9.55
C LEU A 176 4.87 10.82 9.56
N VAL A 177 5.39 10.39 10.71
CA VAL A 177 5.78 9.02 11.00
C VAL A 177 5.04 8.61 12.27
N SER A 178 4.21 7.57 12.18
CA SER A 178 3.43 7.07 13.31
C SER A 178 3.59 5.57 13.43
N TYR A 179 3.92 5.10 14.63
CA TYR A 179 4.03 3.68 14.95
C TYR A 179 2.83 3.19 15.74
N GLY A 180 2.41 1.96 15.47
CA GLY A 180 1.45 1.26 16.29
C GLY A 180 1.97 0.99 17.70
N GLU A 181 1.05 0.71 18.61
CA GLU A 181 1.36 0.25 19.96
C GLU A 181 1.14 -1.25 20.06
N THR A 182 2.10 -1.99 20.61
CA THR A 182 2.05 -3.45 20.71
C THR A 182 0.84 -3.97 21.50
N ASN A 183 0.42 -3.26 22.55
CA ASN A 183 -0.77 -3.59 23.34
C ASN A 183 -1.84 -2.49 23.23
N GLY A 184 -1.93 -1.83 22.09
CA GLY A 184 -2.82 -0.70 21.88
C GLY A 184 -3.34 -0.64 20.45
N TYR A 185 -3.60 0.57 19.97
CA TYR A 185 -4.05 0.77 18.61
C TYR A 185 -2.88 0.76 17.61
N THR A 186 -3.13 0.23 16.42
CA THR A 186 -2.23 0.36 15.28
C THR A 186 -2.14 1.83 14.84
N ALA A 187 -1.03 2.23 14.22
CA ALA A 187 -0.88 3.55 13.61
C ALA A 187 -1.97 3.80 12.57
N MET A 188 -2.31 2.78 11.76
CA MET A 188 -3.41 2.85 10.81
C MET A 188 -4.75 3.11 11.49
N ALA A 189 -5.10 2.36 12.54
CA ALA A 189 -6.35 2.56 13.27
C ALA A 189 -6.43 3.98 13.87
N LYS A 190 -5.34 4.47 14.48
CA LYS A 190 -5.26 5.84 15.03
C LYS A 190 -5.44 6.90 13.95
N THR A 191 -4.64 6.83 12.89
CA THR A 191 -4.59 7.85 11.83
C THR A 191 -5.81 7.87 10.90
N VAL A 192 -6.68 6.86 10.96
CA VAL A 192 -7.96 6.82 10.23
C VAL A 192 -9.15 7.09 11.16
N GLY A 193 -9.20 6.39 12.30
CA GLY A 193 -10.32 6.44 13.23
C GLY A 193 -10.42 7.76 13.97
N ILE A 194 -9.30 8.29 14.48
CA ILE A 194 -9.28 9.52 15.29
C ILE A 194 -9.72 10.75 14.46
N PRO A 195 -9.22 11.00 13.23
CA PRO A 195 -9.75 12.09 12.41
C PRO A 195 -11.26 12.00 12.18
N THR A 196 -11.77 10.77 12.00
CA THR A 196 -13.20 10.52 11.80
C THR A 196 -14.01 10.86 13.07
N ALA A 197 -13.54 10.41 14.24
CA ALA A 197 -14.16 10.71 15.53
C ALA A 197 -14.16 12.21 15.86
N ILE A 198 -13.05 12.91 15.56
CA ILE A 198 -12.95 14.36 15.71
C ILE A 198 -13.96 15.07 14.80
N ALA A 199 -14.01 14.72 13.52
CA ALA A 199 -14.94 15.33 12.56
C ALA A 199 -16.40 15.10 12.97
N ALA A 200 -16.75 13.87 13.38
CA ALA A 200 -18.09 13.55 13.88
C ALA A 200 -18.47 14.40 15.10
N THR A 201 -17.52 14.58 16.03
CA THR A 201 -17.71 15.43 17.21
C THR A 201 -17.92 16.90 16.83
N MET A 202 -17.12 17.42 15.89
CA MET A 202 -17.27 18.81 15.40
C MET A 202 -18.61 19.04 14.69
N VAL A 203 -19.14 18.04 13.97
CA VAL A 203 -20.49 18.11 13.38
C VAL A 203 -21.56 18.14 14.47
N LEU A 204 -21.49 17.25 15.46
CA LEU A 204 -22.46 17.18 16.56
C LEU A 204 -22.46 18.45 17.43
N GLN A 205 -21.29 19.07 17.62
CA GLN A 205 -21.13 20.31 18.36
C GLN A 205 -21.49 21.56 17.55
N GLY A 206 -21.85 21.42 16.28
CA GLY A 206 -22.21 22.54 15.41
C GLY A 206 -21.04 23.43 15.00
N GLU A 207 -19.79 22.95 15.12
CA GLU A 207 -18.59 23.64 14.65
C GLU A 207 -18.49 23.57 13.12
N ILE A 208 -18.86 22.43 12.51
CA ILE A 208 -18.96 22.29 11.06
C ILE A 208 -20.40 22.61 10.64
N GLN A 209 -20.62 23.83 10.17
CA GLN A 209 -21.95 24.31 9.79
C GLN A 209 -22.28 24.13 8.32
N ALA A 210 -21.26 23.97 7.46
CA ALA A 210 -21.41 23.73 6.03
C ALA A 210 -22.30 22.50 5.77
N LYS A 211 -23.21 22.62 4.79
CA LYS A 211 -24.17 21.56 4.42
C LYS A 211 -23.79 20.94 3.07
N GLY A 212 -24.24 19.71 2.85
CA GLY A 212 -23.96 18.95 1.63
C GLY A 212 -22.72 18.05 1.75
N MET A 213 -22.06 17.77 0.63
CA MET A 213 -20.82 16.99 0.59
C MET A 213 -19.63 17.90 0.92
N VAL A 214 -19.25 17.92 2.19
CA VAL A 214 -18.18 18.79 2.69
C VAL A 214 -16.86 18.01 2.79
N LEU A 215 -15.78 18.61 2.30
CA LEU A 215 -14.42 18.09 2.40
C LEU A 215 -13.60 18.95 3.37
N PRO A 216 -12.60 18.39 4.07
CA PRO A 216 -11.81 19.10 5.07
C PRO A 216 -10.72 19.99 4.44
N PHE A 217 -11.09 20.84 3.47
CA PHE A 217 -10.15 21.72 2.76
C PHE A 217 -10.19 23.16 3.25
N THR A 218 -11.24 23.57 3.95
CA THR A 218 -11.36 24.93 4.46
C THR A 218 -10.68 25.06 5.83
N PRO A 219 -10.01 26.19 6.12
CA PRO A 219 -9.27 26.39 7.36
C PRO A 219 -10.08 26.23 8.65
N ASP A 220 -11.36 26.59 8.62
CA ASP A 220 -12.31 26.40 9.72
C ASP A 220 -12.55 24.93 10.08
N ILE A 221 -12.34 24.00 9.13
CA ILE A 221 -12.44 22.56 9.38
C ILE A 221 -11.08 21.97 9.71
N TYR A 222 -10.07 22.12 8.84
CA TYR A 222 -8.83 21.38 9.02
C TYR A 222 -7.97 21.92 10.18
N ARG A 223 -8.03 23.22 10.54
CA ARG A 223 -7.20 23.76 11.62
C ARG A 223 -7.61 23.26 13.01
N PRO A 224 -8.91 23.25 13.39
CA PRO A 224 -9.34 22.60 14.62
C PRO A 224 -9.03 21.10 14.62
N MET A 225 -9.25 20.40 13.49
CA MET A 225 -8.92 18.98 13.37
C MET A 225 -7.43 18.71 13.62
N LEU A 226 -6.53 19.43 12.96
CA LEU A 226 -5.08 19.27 13.15
C LEU A 226 -4.63 19.61 14.57
N THR A 227 -5.28 20.57 15.23
CA THR A 227 -5.02 20.89 16.64
C THR A 227 -5.42 19.73 17.55
N ARG A 228 -6.61 19.16 17.37
CA ARG A 228 -7.09 18.00 18.15
C ARG A 228 -6.27 16.74 17.87
N LEU A 229 -5.92 16.48 16.61
CA LEU A 229 -5.03 15.37 16.24
C LEU A 229 -3.66 15.46 16.92
N ARG A 230 -3.11 16.67 17.08
CA ARG A 230 -1.85 16.86 17.80
C ARG A 230 -1.96 16.49 19.29
N LEU A 231 -3.11 16.75 19.93
CA LEU A 231 -3.36 16.34 21.32
C LEU A 231 -3.41 14.81 21.46
N GLU A 232 -3.86 14.12 20.41
CA GLU A 232 -3.86 12.65 20.30
C GLU A 232 -2.49 12.07 19.84
N GLY A 233 -1.43 12.90 19.82
CA GLY A 233 -0.09 12.48 19.42
C GLY A 233 0.12 12.30 17.91
N ILE A 234 -0.87 12.66 17.07
CA ILE A 234 -0.78 12.59 15.61
C ILE A 234 -0.35 13.96 15.09
N SER A 235 0.93 14.09 14.74
CA SER A 235 1.46 15.34 14.19
C SER A 235 2.53 15.10 13.14
N ALA A 236 2.64 16.05 12.21
CA ALA A 236 3.68 16.06 11.19
C ALA A 236 4.76 17.10 11.54
N GLN A 237 6.02 16.76 11.27
CA GLN A 237 7.14 17.69 11.34
C GLN A 237 7.28 18.43 10.02
N THR A 238 7.68 19.69 10.08
CA THR A 238 7.89 20.53 8.90
C THR A 238 9.34 21.00 8.85
N THR A 239 9.99 20.82 7.71
CA THR A 239 11.36 21.28 7.44
C THR A 239 11.35 22.17 6.21
N ASN A 240 11.94 23.36 6.32
CA ASN A 240 12.12 24.27 5.20
C ASN A 240 13.55 24.17 4.69
N VAL A 241 13.72 23.84 3.42
CA VAL A 241 15.00 23.82 2.72
C VAL A 241 15.03 25.02 1.78
N ARG A 242 15.95 25.94 2.05
CA ARG A 242 16.18 27.12 1.18
C ARG A 242 17.25 26.75 0.16
N SER A 243 16.95 27.00 -1.10
CA SER A 243 17.92 27.04 -2.20
C SER A 243 18.52 28.42 -2.33
#